data_AF-A0A8J6GGC6-F1
#
_entry.id   AF-A0A8J6GGC6-F1
#
_cell.length_a   1.000
_cell.length_b   1.000
_cell.length_c   1.000
_cell.angle_alpha   90.00
_cell.angle_beta   90.00
_cell.angle_gamma   90.00
#
_symmetry.space_group_name_H-M   'P 1'
#
loop_
_entity.id
_entity.type
_entity.pdbx_description
1 polymer ?
#
loop_
_entity_poly.entity_id
_entity_poly.type
_entity_poly.pdbx_seq_one_letter_code
_entity_poly.pdbx_strand_id
1 'polypeptide(L)'
;MRDLLSPPTDNRPGQMDNRSKLRNIVELRLAGLDITDASVWLIICHMPLLSELHLSYCNHVTHHSINLLTKVGTTTQDSLTEINLSDCNKVTDQCLSFFKCCGNICHIDLRYFKQVTKEGCEQFIAEMPVSVQFGQVEEKLLQKLS
;
A
#
# COMPACT_ATOMS: atom_id res chain seq x y z
N MET A 1 -12.75 -3.24 -12.30
CA MET A 1 -12.62 -3.18 -10.81
C MET A 1 -13.97 -3.09 -10.11
N ARG A 2 -14.88 -2.20 -10.51
CA ARG A 2 -16.24 -2.12 -9.90
C ARG A 2 -17.01 -3.45 -9.93
N ASP A 3 -16.86 -4.25 -10.99
CA ASP A 3 -17.55 -5.55 -11.11
C ASP A 3 -17.03 -6.63 -10.15
N LEU A 4 -15.81 -6.48 -9.62
CA LEU A 4 -15.25 -7.36 -8.58
C LEU A 4 -15.70 -6.96 -7.17
N LEU A 5 -16.27 -5.76 -7.04
CA LEU A 5 -16.69 -5.13 -5.79
C LEU A 5 -18.20 -5.13 -5.60
N SER A 6 -18.96 -5.57 -6.61
CA SER A 6 -20.40 -5.77 -6.45
C SER A 6 -20.66 -6.92 -5.48
N PRO A 7 -21.68 -6.80 -4.60
CA PRO A 7 -22.14 -7.93 -3.81
C PRO A 7 -22.49 -9.09 -4.75
N PRO A 8 -22.28 -10.36 -4.33
CA PRO A 8 -22.64 -11.49 -5.16
C PRO A 8 -24.09 -11.34 -5.66
N THR A 9 -24.32 -11.40 -6.96
CA THR A 9 -25.64 -11.66 -7.55
C THR A 9 -26.01 -13.13 -7.32
N ASP A 10 -26.08 -13.51 -6.06
CA ASP A 10 -26.43 -14.86 -5.63
C ASP A 10 -27.80 -14.79 -4.96
N ASN A 11 -28.85 -15.01 -5.76
CA ASN A 11 -30.24 -14.96 -5.35
C ASN A 11 -30.68 -16.19 -4.52
N ARG A 12 -29.74 -16.93 -3.91
CA ARG A 12 -30.09 -18.07 -3.05
C ARG A 12 -30.67 -17.56 -1.73
N PRO A 13 -31.94 -17.86 -1.40
CA PRO A 13 -32.55 -17.43 -0.15
C PRO A 13 -31.80 -18.05 1.04
N GLY A 14 -31.24 -17.20 1.91
CA GLY A 14 -30.54 -17.60 3.15
C GLY A 14 -29.12 -17.04 3.32
N GLN A 15 -28.50 -16.48 2.27
CA GLN A 15 -27.16 -15.89 2.36
C GLN A 15 -27.24 -14.38 2.67
N MET A 16 -27.16 -14.00 3.94
CA MET A 16 -27.26 -12.60 4.41
C MET A 16 -25.95 -11.80 4.33
N ASP A 17 -24.90 -12.35 3.73
CA ASP A 17 -23.58 -11.71 3.74
C ASP A 17 -23.40 -10.76 2.53
N ASN A 18 -23.78 -9.49 2.72
CA ASN A 18 -23.61 -8.40 1.75
C ASN A 18 -22.16 -7.86 1.69
N ARG A 19 -21.20 -8.50 2.37
CA ARG A 19 -19.80 -8.04 2.38
C ARG A 19 -19.12 -8.35 1.05
N SER A 20 -18.14 -7.51 0.69
CA SER A 20 -17.33 -7.70 -0.51
C SER A 20 -16.72 -9.11 -0.55
N LYS A 21 -16.69 -9.72 -1.74
CA LYS A 21 -15.99 -11.01 -1.97
C LYS A 21 -14.49 -10.93 -1.68
N LEU A 22 -13.94 -9.71 -1.66
CA LEU A 22 -12.52 -9.43 -1.47
C LEU A 22 -12.14 -9.19 0.00
N ARG A 23 -13.10 -9.31 0.94
CA ARG A 23 -12.89 -8.96 2.35
C ARG A 23 -11.80 -9.74 3.09
N ASN A 24 -11.45 -10.92 2.58
CA ASN A 24 -10.43 -11.80 3.16
C ASN A 24 -9.11 -11.76 2.37
N ILE A 25 -8.95 -10.84 1.41
CA ILE A 25 -7.69 -10.67 0.71
C ILE A 25 -6.64 -10.14 1.68
N VAL A 26 -5.51 -10.84 1.72
CA VAL A 26 -4.32 -10.47 2.50
C VAL A 26 -3.23 -9.91 1.57
N GLU A 27 -3.11 -10.47 0.38
CA GLU A 27 -2.12 -10.07 -0.62
C GLU A 27 -2.81 -9.71 -1.92
N LEU A 28 -2.48 -8.54 -2.48
CA LEU A 28 -3.04 -8.06 -3.73
C LEU A 28 -1.95 -7.59 -4.68
N ARG A 29 -1.88 -8.22 -5.86
CA ARG A 29 -0.95 -7.87 -6.94
C ARG A 29 -1.70 -7.25 -8.12
N LEU A 30 -1.37 -5.99 -8.42
CA LEU A 30 -1.99 -5.20 -9.48
C LEU A 30 -0.96 -4.55 -10.41
N ALA A 31 0.25 -5.12 -10.46
CA ALA A 31 1.35 -4.55 -11.22
C ALA A 31 0.99 -4.34 -12.71
N GLY A 32 1.35 -3.18 -13.26
CA GLY A 32 1.12 -2.82 -14.65
C GLY A 32 -0.33 -2.48 -15.02
N LEU A 33 -1.24 -2.42 -14.04
CA LEU A 33 -2.63 -2.03 -14.27
C LEU A 33 -2.83 -0.51 -14.16
N ASP A 34 -3.91 -0.02 -14.76
CA ASP A 34 -4.33 1.39 -14.65
C ASP A 34 -5.05 1.64 -13.32
N ILE A 35 -4.27 1.59 -12.23
CA ILE A 35 -4.74 1.82 -10.86
C ILE A 35 -4.68 3.32 -10.56
N THR A 36 -5.82 3.88 -10.18
CA THR A 36 -5.97 5.29 -9.78
C THR A 36 -6.19 5.42 -8.28
N ASP A 37 -6.09 6.65 -7.75
CA ASP A 37 -6.39 6.91 -6.33
C ASP A 37 -7.81 6.46 -5.93
N ALA A 38 -8.79 6.55 -6.85
CA ALA A 38 -10.14 6.04 -6.62
C ALA A 38 -10.19 4.51 -6.46
N SER A 39 -9.30 3.80 -7.15
CA SER A 39 -9.17 2.34 -7.04
C SER A 39 -8.54 1.96 -5.70
N VAL A 40 -7.53 2.71 -5.27
CA VAL A 40 -6.90 2.55 -3.95
C VAL A 40 -7.90 2.78 -2.82
N TRP A 41 -8.77 3.79 -2.94
CA TRP A 41 -9.85 4.01 -1.99
C TRP A 41 -10.78 2.78 -1.86
N LEU A 42 -11.16 2.17 -2.99
CA LEU A 42 -12.00 0.97 -2.98
C LEU A 42 -11.29 -0.23 -2.33
N ILE A 43 -9.99 -0.38 -2.53
CA ILE A 43 -9.18 -1.41 -1.87
C ILE A 43 -9.28 -1.25 -0.34
N ILE A 44 -9.07 -0.03 0.16
CA ILE A 44 -9.16 0.28 1.60
C ILE A 44 -10.55 -0.06 2.15
N CYS A 45 -11.62 0.31 1.43
CA CYS A 45 -12.99 0.05 1.88
C CYS A 45 -13.40 -1.42 1.88
N HIS A 46 -12.83 -2.24 1.00
CA HIS A 46 -13.33 -3.59 0.73
C HIS A 46 -12.37 -4.71 1.12
N MET A 47 -11.12 -4.39 1.50
CA MET A 47 -10.08 -5.36 1.87
C MET A 47 -9.48 -5.02 3.24
N PRO A 48 -10.25 -5.18 4.34
CA PRO A 48 -9.82 -4.79 5.69
C PRO A 48 -8.64 -5.62 6.23
N LEU A 49 -8.33 -6.77 5.61
CA LEU A 49 -7.25 -7.66 6.02
C LEU A 49 -6.00 -7.53 5.12
N LEU A 50 -5.98 -6.55 4.20
CA LEU A 50 -4.88 -6.40 3.26
C LEU A 50 -3.58 -6.06 3.99
N SER A 51 -2.59 -6.92 3.83
CA SER A 51 -1.27 -6.84 4.43
C SER A 51 -0.19 -6.54 3.40
N GLU A 52 -0.34 -7.05 2.18
CA GLU A 52 0.67 -6.96 1.13
C GLU A 52 0.05 -6.37 -0.14
N LEU A 53 0.62 -5.27 -0.64
CA LEU A 53 0.10 -4.56 -1.79
C LEU A 53 1.19 -4.27 -2.83
N HIS A 54 1.04 -4.84 -4.03
CA HIS A 54 1.96 -4.62 -5.15
C HIS A 54 1.29 -3.78 -6.24
N LEU A 55 1.77 -2.55 -6.41
CA LEU A 55 1.33 -1.58 -7.42
C LEU A 55 2.47 -1.18 -8.37
N SER A 56 3.47 -2.06 -8.57
CA SER A 56 4.58 -1.80 -9.49
C SER A 56 4.08 -1.43 -10.90
N TYR A 57 4.76 -0.53 -11.61
CA TYR A 57 4.36 -0.01 -12.94
C TYR A 57 2.99 0.70 -13.01
N CYS A 58 2.33 1.00 -11.89
CA CYS A 58 1.02 1.68 -11.89
C CYS A 58 1.19 3.21 -12.00
N ASN A 59 1.29 3.73 -13.23
CA ASN A 59 1.60 5.14 -13.53
C ASN A 59 0.56 6.19 -13.09
N HIS A 60 -0.61 5.74 -12.65
CA HIS A 60 -1.71 6.59 -12.18
C HIS A 60 -1.82 6.62 -10.65
N VAL A 61 -0.98 5.86 -9.94
CA VAL A 61 -0.80 5.96 -8.49
C VAL A 61 0.02 7.20 -8.17
N THR A 62 -0.47 8.02 -7.24
CA THR A 62 0.14 9.29 -6.86
C THR A 62 0.46 9.34 -5.36
N HIS A 63 1.08 10.42 -4.90
CA HIS A 63 1.22 10.71 -3.46
C HIS A 63 -0.13 10.70 -2.72
N HIS A 64 -1.24 11.00 -3.40
CA HIS A 64 -2.56 10.93 -2.81
C HIS A 64 -2.97 9.48 -2.50
N SER A 65 -2.73 8.54 -3.42
CA SER A 65 -2.91 7.09 -3.15
C SER A 65 -2.15 6.64 -1.90
N ILE A 66 -0.89 7.06 -1.74
CA ILE A 66 -0.06 6.65 -0.60
C ILE A 66 -0.62 7.25 0.69
N ASN A 67 -0.96 8.53 0.68
CA ASN A 67 -1.61 9.18 1.83
C ASN A 67 -2.93 8.47 2.20
N LEU A 68 -3.75 8.04 1.24
CA LEU A 68 -4.97 7.27 1.53
C LEU A 68 -4.66 5.94 2.23
N LEU A 69 -3.65 5.19 1.77
CA LEU A 69 -3.27 3.90 2.34
C LEU A 69 -2.77 4.03 3.79
N THR A 70 -2.08 5.11 4.11
CA THR A 70 -1.45 5.32 5.43
C THR A 70 -2.21 6.28 6.33
N LYS A 71 -3.37 6.79 5.88
CA LYS A 71 -4.17 7.78 6.63
C LYS A 71 -4.66 7.19 7.94
N VAL A 72 -4.54 7.97 9.02
CA VAL A 72 -5.03 7.56 10.35
C VAL A 72 -6.51 7.17 10.28
N GLY A 73 -6.82 5.99 10.84
CA GLY A 73 -8.17 5.45 10.90
C GLY A 73 -8.60 4.63 9.68
N THR A 74 -7.72 4.40 8.70
CA THR A 74 -7.96 3.39 7.66
C THR A 74 -7.52 2.00 8.15
N THR A 75 -8.13 0.96 7.60
CA THR A 75 -7.77 -0.44 7.90
C THR A 75 -6.32 -0.73 7.53
N THR A 76 -5.88 -0.22 6.37
CA THR A 76 -4.53 -0.40 5.83
C THR A 76 -3.46 0.29 6.67
N GLN A 77 -3.79 1.30 7.46
CA GLN A 77 -2.82 1.94 8.36
C GLN A 77 -2.20 0.91 9.32
N ASP A 78 -3.03 0.02 9.88
CA ASP A 78 -2.60 -0.98 10.85
C ASP A 78 -2.31 -2.33 10.20
N SER A 79 -2.94 -2.68 9.07
CA SER A 79 -2.77 -4.01 8.48
C SER A 79 -1.59 -4.12 7.52
N LEU A 80 -1.16 -3.03 6.88
CA LEU A 80 -0.15 -3.08 5.82
C LEU A 80 1.24 -3.39 6.38
N THR A 81 1.83 -4.48 5.90
CA THR A 81 3.19 -4.93 6.24
C THR A 81 4.15 -4.78 5.07
N GLU A 82 3.66 -4.96 3.83
CA GLU A 82 4.47 -4.82 2.63
C GLU A 82 3.79 -3.96 1.57
N ILE A 83 4.57 -3.08 0.95
CA ILE A 83 4.14 -2.33 -0.22
C ILE A 83 5.24 -2.29 -1.28
N ASN A 84 4.85 -2.61 -2.51
CA ASN A 84 5.73 -2.47 -3.67
C ASN A 84 5.16 -1.43 -4.63
N LEU A 85 5.90 -0.34 -4.80
CA LEU A 85 5.56 0.76 -5.68
C LEU A 85 6.59 0.95 -6.81
N SER A 86 7.51 -0.01 -6.98
CA SER A 86 8.62 0.09 -7.94
C SER A 86 8.17 0.51 -9.35
N ASP A 87 9.03 1.26 -10.05
CA ASP A 87 8.75 1.77 -11.40
C ASP A 87 7.50 2.65 -11.55
N CYS A 88 6.95 3.21 -10.46
CA CYS A 88 5.95 4.27 -10.57
C CYS A 88 6.63 5.64 -10.78
N ASN A 89 5.93 6.58 -11.41
CA ASN A 89 6.56 7.81 -11.93
C ASN A 89 6.17 9.11 -11.21
N LYS A 90 5.25 9.05 -10.24
CA LYS A 90 4.59 10.24 -9.63
C LYS A 90 4.70 10.30 -8.09
N VAL A 91 5.62 9.56 -7.50
CA VAL A 91 5.86 9.53 -6.04
C VAL A 91 7.23 10.16 -5.76
N THR A 92 7.30 10.98 -4.73
CA THR A 92 8.49 11.72 -4.29
C THR A 92 8.90 11.29 -2.89
N ASP A 93 10.07 11.74 -2.42
CA ASP A 93 10.57 11.52 -1.05
C ASP A 93 9.55 11.87 0.04
N GLN A 94 8.68 12.85 -0.21
CA GLN A 94 7.62 13.24 0.74
C GLN A 94 6.71 12.07 1.12
N CYS A 95 6.52 11.10 0.23
CA CYS A 95 5.65 9.95 0.47
C CYS A 95 6.23 8.98 1.51
N LEU A 96 7.56 8.97 1.72
CA LEU A 96 8.18 8.20 2.79
C LEU A 96 7.66 8.60 4.17
N SER A 97 7.38 9.89 4.37
CA SER A 97 6.83 10.40 5.64
C SER A 97 5.45 9.85 5.99
N PHE A 98 4.70 9.35 4.99
CA PHE A 98 3.37 8.78 5.19
C PHE A 98 3.43 7.38 5.80
N PHE A 99 4.45 6.58 5.47
CA PHE A 99 4.63 5.23 6.01
C PHE A 99 4.99 5.20 7.49
N LYS A 100 5.39 6.34 8.07
CA LYS A 100 5.69 6.46 9.50
C LYS A 100 4.49 6.18 10.39
N CYS A 101 3.29 6.39 9.87
CA CYS A 101 2.05 6.14 10.58
C CYS A 101 1.61 4.66 10.53
N CYS A 102 2.28 3.83 9.73
CA CYS A 102 2.00 2.40 9.60
C CYS A 102 2.79 1.61 10.63
N GLY A 103 2.14 1.18 11.72
CA GLY A 103 2.83 0.52 12.84
C GLY A 103 3.42 -0.85 12.50
N ASN A 104 2.85 -1.53 11.49
CA ASN A 104 3.23 -2.89 11.09
C ASN A 104 4.01 -2.96 9.77
N ILE A 105 4.34 -1.81 9.16
CA ILE A 105 5.09 -1.81 7.90
C ILE A 105 6.49 -2.37 8.15
N CYS A 106 6.89 -3.31 7.30
CA CYS A 106 8.16 -4.02 7.38
C CYS A 106 8.91 -3.99 6.04
N HIS A 107 8.21 -3.78 4.92
CA HIS A 107 8.81 -3.80 3.59
C HIS A 107 8.24 -2.67 2.73
N ILE A 108 9.11 -1.81 2.22
CA ILE A 108 8.76 -0.71 1.31
C ILE A 108 9.70 -0.75 0.12
N ASP A 109 9.21 -1.18 -1.04
CA ASP A 109 9.98 -1.22 -2.29
C ASP A 109 9.69 0.03 -3.14
N LEU A 110 10.66 0.93 -3.21
CA LEU A 110 10.67 2.15 -4.03
C LEU A 110 11.78 2.11 -5.09
N ARG A 111 12.24 0.94 -5.52
CA ARG A 111 13.25 0.84 -6.57
C ARG A 111 12.76 1.43 -7.89
N TYR A 112 13.68 1.96 -8.68
CA TYR A 112 13.43 2.61 -9.97
C TYR A 112 12.53 3.86 -9.96
N PHE A 113 12.11 4.36 -8.78
CA PHE A 113 11.54 5.70 -8.68
C PHE A 113 12.59 6.76 -8.99
N LYS A 114 12.37 7.53 -10.06
CA LYS A 114 13.29 8.61 -10.45
C LYS A 114 13.28 9.79 -9.47
N GLN A 115 12.17 10.01 -8.78
CA GLN A 115 11.95 11.18 -7.90
C GLN A 115 12.13 10.87 -6.40
N VAL A 116 12.38 9.61 -6.04
CA VAL A 116 12.81 9.25 -4.69
C VAL A 116 14.33 9.29 -4.68
N THR A 117 14.96 9.94 -3.73
CA THR A 117 16.41 10.05 -3.60
C THR A 117 16.93 9.07 -2.56
N LYS A 118 18.24 8.78 -2.60
CA LYS A 118 18.87 7.93 -1.59
C LYS A 118 18.87 8.65 -0.23
N GLU A 119 19.09 9.95 -0.27
CA GLU A 119 19.07 10.86 0.87
C GLU A 119 17.69 10.87 1.54
N GLY A 120 16.60 10.87 0.75
CA GLY A 120 15.24 10.73 1.27
C GLY A 120 15.01 9.42 2.02
N CYS A 121 15.52 8.31 1.49
CA CYS A 121 15.49 7.00 2.15
C CYS A 121 16.31 6.99 3.47
N GLU A 122 17.52 7.54 3.46
CA GLU A 122 18.38 7.66 4.64
C GLU A 122 17.73 8.55 5.72
N GLN A 123 17.13 9.67 5.32
CA GLN A 123 16.39 10.56 6.22
C GLN A 123 15.17 9.85 6.83
N PHE A 124 14.42 9.08 6.03
CA PHE A 124 13.31 8.29 6.54
C PHE A 124 13.76 7.28 7.62
N ILE A 125 14.85 6.57 7.36
CA ILE A 125 15.44 5.62 8.33
C ILE A 125 15.86 6.35 9.61
N ALA A 126 16.54 7.49 9.49
CA ALA A 126 17.02 8.28 10.62
C ALA A 126 15.89 8.86 11.48
N GLU A 127 14.73 9.14 10.87
CA GLU A 127 13.55 9.68 11.54
C GLU A 127 12.62 8.59 12.10
N MET A 128 12.92 7.30 11.90
CA MET A 128 12.14 6.22 12.50
C MET A 128 12.38 6.11 14.00
N PRO A 129 11.34 5.73 14.77
CA PRO A 129 11.52 5.42 16.17
C PRO A 129 12.61 4.36 16.34
N VAL A 130 13.43 4.49 17.39
CA VAL A 130 14.51 3.53 17.69
C VAL A 130 13.97 2.08 17.86
N SER A 131 12.69 1.94 18.22
CA SER A 131 11.97 0.66 18.31
C SER A 131 11.67 0.01 16.95
N VAL A 132 11.84 0.74 15.84
CA VAL A 132 11.58 0.28 14.48
C VAL A 132 12.84 0.54 13.66
N GLN A 133 13.77 -0.42 13.69
CA GLN A 133 14.99 -0.32 12.90
C GLN A 133 14.68 -0.64 11.44
N PHE A 134 14.88 0.32 10.55
CA PHE A 134 14.84 0.09 9.11
C PHE A 134 16.27 0.10 8.54
N GLY A 135 16.49 -0.73 7.53
CA GLY A 135 17.70 -0.76 6.73
C GLY A 135 17.37 -0.65 5.25
N GLN A 136 18.30 -0.09 4.50
CA GLN A 136 18.25 -0.09 3.04
C GLN A 136 19.01 -1.32 2.53
N VAL A 137 18.29 -2.29 1.96
CA VAL A 137 18.87 -3.57 1.53
C VAL A 137 19.51 -3.44 0.15
N GLU A 138 18.80 -2.82 -0.78
CA GLU A 138 19.26 -2.60 -2.15
C GLU A 138 18.63 -1.33 -2.72
N GLU A 139 19.44 -0.41 -3.26
CA GLU A 139 18.97 0.87 -3.81
C GLU A 139 17.94 1.61 -2.94
N LYS A 140 16.63 1.50 -3.23
CA LYS A 140 15.54 2.18 -2.49
C LYS A 140 14.56 1.16 -1.91
N LEU A 141 15.03 -0.05 -1.65
CA LEU A 141 14.34 -1.10 -0.93
C LEU A 141 14.61 -0.94 0.57
N LEU A 142 13.57 -0.56 1.31
CA LEU A 142 13.61 -0.38 2.75
C LEU A 142 12.95 -1.58 3.43
N GLN A 143 13.67 -2.20 4.37
CA GLN A 143 13.17 -3.32 5.14
C GLN A 143 13.42 -3.12 6.64
N LYS A 144 12.47 -3.53 7.45
CA LYS A 144 12.61 -3.56 8.90
C LYS A 144 13.63 -4.64 9.27
N LEU A 145 14.62 -4.26 10.07
CA LEU A 145 15.62 -5.14 10.63
C LEU A 145 15.01 -5.82 11.88
N SER A 146 15.17 -7.15 11.94
CA SER A 146 14.65 -8.01 13.01
C SER A 146 15.36 -7.80 14.34
#